data_AF-A0A8S2VHW6-F1
#
_entry.id   AF-A0A8S2VHW6-F1
#
_cell.length_a   1.000
_cell.length_b   1.000
_cell.length_c   1.000
_cell.angle_alpha   90.00
_cell.angle_beta   90.00
_cell.angle_gamma   90.00
#
_symmetry.space_group_name_H-M   'P 1'
#
loop_
_entity.id
_entity.type
_entity.pdbx_description
1 polymer ?
#
loop_
_entity_poly.entity_id
_entity_poly.type
_entity_poly.pdbx_seq_one_letter_code
_entity_poly.pdbx_strand_id
1 'polypeptide(L)'
;HLDTAITLNNFGNAYYKKRDYAESLTYHKKSLKIRQKQSSNDHTDIAAKHNDIVQSLINIADVLLDQDELNTALEFYSQVLTIQKRDFDPRGHDDLVARLSGSNRVV
;
A
#
# COMPACT_ATOMS: atom_id res chain seq x y z
N HIS A 1 -5.85 10.84 -14.78
CA HIS A 1 -4.84 9.77 -14.51
C HIS A 1 -5.27 8.78 -13.43
N LEU A 2 -6.25 9.09 -12.55
CA LEU A 2 -6.77 8.14 -11.56
C LEU A 2 -7.39 6.89 -12.23
N ASP A 3 -8.10 7.07 -13.34
CA ASP A 3 -8.68 5.98 -14.14
C ASP A 3 -7.60 5.00 -14.64
N THR A 4 -6.41 5.51 -14.97
CA THR A 4 -5.25 4.69 -15.33
C THR A 4 -4.81 3.84 -14.14
N ALA A 5 -4.77 4.39 -12.92
CA ALA A 5 -4.41 3.63 -11.72
C ALA A 5 -5.43 2.53 -11.41
N ILE A 6 -6.73 2.84 -11.51
CA ILE A 6 -7.81 1.85 -11.35
C ILE A 6 -7.64 0.70 -12.36
N THR A 7 -7.42 1.05 -13.62
CA THR A 7 -7.22 0.05 -14.68
C THR A 7 -6.00 -0.83 -14.39
N LEU A 8 -4.86 -0.24 -14.03
CA LEU A 8 -3.65 -0.99 -13.66
C LEU A 8 -3.88 -1.88 -12.43
N ASN A 9 -4.64 -1.42 -11.43
CA ASN A 9 -5.00 -2.25 -10.29
C ASN A 9 -5.82 -3.48 -10.71
N ASN A 10 -6.75 -3.30 -11.66
CA ASN A 10 -7.54 -4.41 -12.20
C ASN A 10 -6.68 -5.40 -13.02
N PHE A 11 -5.67 -4.92 -13.74
CA PHE A 11 -4.65 -5.80 -14.35
C PHE A 11 -3.92 -6.61 -13.28
N GLY A 12 -3.48 -5.97 -12.20
CA GLY A 12 -2.86 -6.66 -11.07
C GLY A 12 -3.74 -7.79 -10.52
N ASN A 13 -5.02 -7.48 -10.24
CA ASN A 13 -5.99 -8.47 -9.78
C ASN A 13 -6.18 -9.63 -10.78
N ALA A 14 -6.21 -9.35 -12.09
CA ALA A 14 -6.35 -10.38 -13.10
C ALA A 14 -5.13 -11.33 -13.13
N TYR A 15 -3.91 -10.78 -13.08
CA TYR A 15 -2.68 -11.57 -13.02
C TYR A 15 -2.55 -12.35 -11.70
N TYR A 16 -2.96 -11.75 -10.58
CA TYR A 16 -3.07 -12.44 -9.30
C TYR A 16 -3.98 -13.67 -9.39
N LYS A 17 -5.18 -13.53 -9.98
CA LYS A 17 -6.09 -14.67 -10.20
C LYS A 17 -5.53 -15.73 -11.16
N LYS A 18 -4.63 -15.34 -12.07
CA LYS A 18 -3.87 -16.27 -12.91
C LYS A 18 -2.68 -16.92 -12.19
N ARG A 19 -2.42 -16.58 -10.93
CA ARG A 19 -1.23 -16.97 -10.15
C ARG A 19 0.09 -16.51 -10.78
N ASP A 20 0.00 -15.46 -11.60
CA ASP A 20 1.15 -14.80 -12.21
C ASP A 20 1.53 -13.60 -11.33
N TYR A 21 2.26 -13.91 -10.26
CA TYR A 21 2.51 -12.98 -9.18
C TYR A 21 3.50 -11.87 -9.55
N ALA A 22 4.46 -12.14 -10.43
CA ALA A 22 5.43 -11.14 -10.89
C ALA A 22 4.73 -10.00 -11.67
N GLU A 23 3.83 -10.37 -12.57
CA GLU A 23 3.05 -9.43 -13.36
C GLU A 23 2.05 -8.71 -12.47
N SER A 24 1.39 -9.43 -11.56
CA SER A 24 0.51 -8.85 -10.55
C SER A 24 1.19 -7.72 -9.76
N LEU A 25 2.36 -8.01 -9.18
CA LEU A 25 3.17 -7.02 -8.45
C LEU A 25 3.55 -5.83 -9.32
N THR A 26 3.92 -6.09 -10.57
CA THR A 26 4.29 -5.03 -11.52
C THR A 26 3.14 -4.04 -11.72
N TYR A 27 1.93 -4.55 -11.93
CA TYR A 27 0.75 -3.72 -12.17
C TYR A 27 0.25 -3.01 -10.91
N HIS A 28 0.20 -3.68 -9.76
CA HIS A 28 -0.15 -3.04 -8.50
C HIS A 28 0.85 -1.94 -8.10
N LYS A 29 2.17 -2.15 -8.28
CA LYS A 29 3.19 -1.11 -8.02
C LYS A 29 3.06 0.09 -8.96
N LYS A 30 2.71 -0.13 -10.24
CA LYS A 30 2.42 0.97 -11.18
C LYS A 30 1.20 1.78 -10.75
N SER A 31 0.12 1.11 -10.32
CA SER A 31 -1.07 1.77 -9.75
C SER A 31 -0.71 2.61 -8.53
N LEU A 32 0.01 2.02 -7.57
CA LEU A 32 0.46 2.70 -6.35
C LEU A 32 1.25 3.97 -6.65
N LYS A 33 2.20 3.91 -7.60
CA LYS A 33 3.02 5.06 -8.00
C LYS A 33 2.20 6.22 -8.54
N ILE A 34 1.13 5.94 -9.29
CA ILE A 34 0.23 6.98 -9.80
C ILE A 34 -0.59 7.57 -8.66
N ARG A 35 -1.17 6.73 -7.80
CA ARG A 35 -1.96 7.15 -6.62
C ARG A 35 -1.14 8.03 -5.67
N GLN A 36 0.11 7.66 -5.39
CA GLN A 36 1.03 8.47 -4.58
C GLN A 36 1.34 9.84 -5.20
N LYS A 37 1.62 9.90 -6.52
CA LYS A 37 1.86 11.17 -7.23
C LYS A 37 0.64 12.08 -7.25
N GLN A 38 -0.56 11.52 -7.33
CA GLN A 38 -1.79 12.33 -7.26
C GLN A 38 -2.07 12.82 -5.84
N SER A 39 -1.65 12.08 -4.82
CA SER A 39 -1.81 12.51 -3.43
C SER A 39 -1.00 13.76 -3.09
N SER A 40 0.10 14.05 -3.78
CA SER A 40 0.96 15.21 -3.52
C SER A 40 0.52 16.50 -4.24
N ASN A 41 -0.35 16.41 -5.25
CA ASN A 41 -0.52 17.49 -6.23
C ASN A 41 -1.93 18.09 -6.33
N ASP A 42 -2.89 17.69 -5.48
CA ASP A 42 -4.30 17.98 -5.75
C ASP A 42 -5.12 18.31 -4.49
N HIS A 43 -6.18 19.14 -4.63
CA HIS A 43 -7.08 19.58 -3.53
C HIS A 43 -8.25 18.63 -3.27
N THR A 44 -8.24 17.44 -3.89
CA THR A 44 -9.22 16.38 -3.67
C THR A 44 -9.17 15.80 -2.25
N ASP A 45 -10.31 15.29 -1.79
CA ASP A 45 -10.50 14.67 -0.47
C ASP A 45 -9.35 13.71 -0.13
N ILE A 46 -8.64 14.05 0.94
CA ILE A 46 -7.47 13.34 1.45
C ILE A 46 -7.85 11.89 1.82
N ALA A 47 -9.06 11.68 2.35
CA ALA A 47 -9.52 10.34 2.75
C ALA A 47 -9.68 9.41 1.53
N ALA A 48 -10.24 9.92 0.43
CA ALA A 48 -10.39 9.14 -0.80
C ALA A 48 -9.03 8.69 -1.37
N LYS A 49 -8.04 9.59 -1.36
CA LYS A 49 -6.67 9.28 -1.83
C LYS A 49 -5.98 8.23 -0.96
N HIS A 50 -6.15 8.32 0.35
CA HIS A 50 -5.54 7.35 1.27
C HIS A 50 -6.16 5.98 1.12
N ASN A 51 -7.49 5.89 0.94
CA ASN A 51 -8.16 4.62 0.67
C ASN A 51 -7.60 3.94 -0.60
N ASP A 52 -7.38 4.71 -1.66
CA ASP A 52 -6.78 4.20 -2.89
C ASP A 52 -5.34 3.70 -2.67
N ILE A 53 -4.50 4.45 -1.95
CA ILE A 53 -3.14 4.04 -1.65
C ILE A 53 -3.15 2.76 -0.79
N VAL A 54 -3.95 2.75 0.28
CA VAL A 54 -4.13 1.60 1.19
C VAL A 54 -4.52 0.36 0.40
N GLN A 55 -5.48 0.46 -0.52
CA GLN A 55 -5.89 -0.70 -1.30
C GLN A 55 -4.77 -1.24 -2.20
N SER A 56 -3.96 -0.37 -2.82
CA SER A 56 -2.81 -0.84 -3.61
C SER A 56 -1.74 -1.51 -2.74
N LEU A 57 -1.50 -1.02 -1.52
CA LEU A 57 -0.56 -1.63 -0.58
C LEU A 57 -1.04 -3.01 -0.10
N ILE A 58 -2.33 -3.15 0.22
CA ILE A 58 -2.93 -4.44 0.62
C ILE A 58 -2.80 -5.46 -0.52
N ASN A 59 -3.17 -5.07 -1.75
CA ASN A 59 -3.07 -5.99 -2.89
C ASN A 59 -1.62 -6.46 -3.13
N ILE A 60 -0.63 -5.59 -2.92
CA ILE A 60 0.79 -5.99 -2.99
C ILE A 60 1.15 -6.95 -1.87
N ALA A 61 0.72 -6.67 -0.64
CA ALA A 61 0.99 -7.53 0.51
C ALA A 61 0.38 -8.93 0.34
N ASP A 62 -0.86 -9.01 -0.15
CA ASP A 62 -1.56 -10.28 -0.39
C ASP A 62 -0.83 -11.12 -1.46
N VAL A 63 -0.34 -10.49 -2.53
CA VAL A 63 0.47 -11.18 -3.56
C VAL A 63 1.78 -11.71 -2.95
N LEU A 64 2.42 -10.92 -2.08
CA LEU A 64 3.66 -11.33 -1.40
C LEU A 64 3.42 -12.47 -0.40
N LEU A 65 2.30 -12.48 0.32
CA LEU A 65 1.91 -13.60 1.19
C LEU A 65 1.77 -14.89 0.40
N ASP A 66 1.13 -14.84 -0.77
CA ASP A 66 0.97 -16.00 -1.64
C ASP A 66 2.29 -16.48 -2.27
N GLN A 67 3.34 -15.65 -2.22
CA GLN A 67 4.71 -15.99 -2.62
C GLN A 67 5.61 -16.37 -1.43
N ASP A 68 5.07 -16.45 -0.20
CA ASP A 68 5.81 -16.70 1.05
C ASP A 68 6.85 -15.61 1.39
N GLU A 69 6.72 -14.42 0.79
CA GLU A 69 7.56 -13.24 1.02
C GLU A 69 7.07 -12.46 2.27
N LEU A 70 6.96 -13.18 3.40
CA LEU A 70 6.26 -12.74 4.61
C LEU A 70 6.82 -11.44 5.20
N ASN A 71 8.14 -11.29 5.24
CA ASN A 71 8.78 -10.10 5.81
C ASN A 71 8.42 -8.84 5.01
N THR A 72 8.44 -8.93 3.67
CA THR A 72 8.08 -7.81 2.82
C THR A 72 6.58 -7.53 2.88
N ALA A 73 5.72 -8.56 2.96
CA ALA A 73 4.28 -8.35 3.16
C ALA A 73 3.99 -7.57 4.46
N LEU A 74 4.68 -7.90 5.56
CA LEU A 74 4.57 -7.17 6.84
C LEU A 74 4.99 -5.70 6.74
N GLU A 75 5.99 -5.38 5.92
CA GLU A 75 6.37 -3.99 5.66
C GLU A 75 5.25 -3.21 4.95
N PHE A 76 4.57 -3.83 3.99
CA PHE A 76 3.42 -3.23 3.29
C PHE A 76 2.22 -3.05 4.22
N TYR A 77 1.87 -4.04 5.04
CA TYR A 77 0.81 -3.88 6.04
C TYR A 77 1.14 -2.84 7.10
N SER A 78 2.42 -2.72 7.49
CA SER A 78 2.86 -1.66 8.41
C SER A 78 2.63 -0.27 7.81
N GLN A 79 2.87 -0.10 6.51
CA GLN A 79 2.55 1.15 5.80
C GLN A 79 1.04 1.42 5.73
N VAL A 80 0.21 0.38 5.55
CA VAL A 80 -1.27 0.52 5.61
C VAL A 80 -1.71 1.05 6.97
N LEU A 81 -1.24 0.44 8.05
CA LEU A 81 -1.57 0.86 9.42
C LEU A 81 -1.11 2.29 9.71
N THR A 82 0.06 2.67 9.20
CA THR A 82 0.62 4.03 9.27
C THR A 82 -0.37 5.04 8.69
N ILE A 83 -0.83 4.82 7.46
CA ILE A 83 -1.79 5.73 6.79
C ILE A 83 -3.12 5.79 7.54
N GLN A 84 -3.71 4.64 7.86
CA GLN A 84 -5.00 4.57 8.53
C GLN A 84 -5.00 5.25 9.90
N LYS A 85 -3.89 5.14 10.64
CA LYS A 85 -3.74 5.81 11.93
C LYS A 85 -3.59 7.30 11.80
N ARG A 86 -2.82 7.78 10.83
CA ARG A 86 -2.70 9.22 10.58
C ARG A 86 -4.07 9.84 10.29
N ASP A 87 -4.94 9.11 9.61
CA ASP A 87 -6.28 9.59 9.28
C ASP A 87 -7.22 9.62 10.50
N PHE A 88 -7.00 8.72 11.48
CA PHE A 88 -7.80 8.64 12.70
C PHE A 88 -7.26 9.53 13.85
N ASP A 89 -5.94 9.62 13.99
CA ASP A 89 -5.23 10.47 14.96
C ASP A 89 -3.91 11.00 14.37
N PRO A 90 -3.93 12.19 13.73
CA PRO A 90 -2.73 12.80 13.16
C PRO A 90 -1.61 13.11 14.16
N ARG A 91 -1.89 13.10 15.47
CA ARG A 91 -0.95 13.53 16.53
C ARG A 91 -0.27 12.38 17.29
N GLY A 92 -0.71 11.13 17.11
CA GLY A 92 -0.25 9.95 17.87
C GLY A 92 0.64 8.94 17.12
N HIS A 93 1.17 9.31 15.96
CA HIS A 93 1.63 8.39 14.92
C HIS A 93 3.01 7.69 15.15
N ASP A 94 3.86 8.21 16.03
CA ASP A 94 5.30 7.84 16.03
C ASP A 94 5.65 6.52 16.75
N ASP A 95 4.85 6.04 17.70
CA ASP A 95 5.29 5.00 18.64
C ASP A 95 5.08 3.54 18.16
N LEU A 96 4.06 3.26 17.32
CA LEU A 96 3.74 1.87 16.95
C LEU A 96 4.52 1.35 15.72
N VAL A 97 4.90 2.23 14.78
CA VAL A 97 5.63 1.83 13.57
C VAL A 97 7.00 1.25 13.93
N ALA A 98 7.70 1.88 14.89
CA ALA A 98 8.97 1.40 15.42
C ALA A 98 8.87 0.00 16.06
N ARG A 99 7.74 -0.29 16.70
CA ARG A 99 7.49 -1.58 17.38
C ARG A 99 7.20 -2.72 16.41
N LEU A 100 6.57 -2.43 15.26
CA LEU A 100 6.23 -3.44 14.25
C LEU A 100 7.36 -3.70 13.26
N SER A 101 8.23 -2.71 12.99
CA SER A 101 9.37 -2.85 12.07
C SER A 101 10.60 -3.55 12.67
N GLY A 102 10.50 -4.13 13.88
CA GLY A 102 11.61 -4.76 14.59
C GLY A 102 12.75 -3.80 14.96
N SER A 103 12.58 -2.49 14.74
CA SER A 103 13.55 -1.47 15.12
C SER A 103 13.39 -1.16 16.60
N ASN A 104 13.90 -2.07 17.43
CA ASN A 104 14.27 -1.75 18.80
C ASN A 104 15.36 -0.67 18.72
N ARG A 105 14.96 0.59 18.69
CA ARG A 105 15.85 1.70 19.03
C ARG A 105 16.11 1.58 20.51
N VAL A 106 17.15 0.80 20.83
CA VAL A 106 17.78 0.80 22.14
C VAL A 106 18.22 2.24 22.39
N VAL A 107 17.62 2.86 23.42
CA VAL A 107 18.07 4.13 24.00
C VAL A 107 19.36 3.88 24.75
#